data_AF-A0A9X0UGK1-F1
#
_entry.id   AF-A0A9X0UGK1-F1
#
_cell.length_a   1.000
_cell.length_b   1.000
_cell.length_c   1.000
_cell.angle_alpha   90.00
_cell.angle_beta   90.00
_cell.angle_gamma   90.00
#
_symmetry.space_group_name_H-M   'P 1'
#
loop_
_entity.id
_entity.type
_entity.pdbx_description
1 polymer ?
#
loop_
_entity_poly.entity_id
_entity_poly.type
_entity_poly.pdbx_seq_one_letter_code
_entity_poly.pdbx_strand_id
1 'polypeptide(L)'
;MSEATRVTQFAAEELDAGGGSVDFTQVAAEELDGGGGSVDFTQVAAEELDGGGGSVNVTQLVLEVLAEDVFPARLTQFRTEALVASSMAGDAAATTCDLWRIRRRDATVLRFAALDRDVVYGGEVYSAAAPFEATASESNRTLAAGQMEVAGILSSPALSAADLLNGLYDDADYTVMLVDWADPGRGVEVKRAGRIGTVKAGETQFSAELFDDARRLDTPVLDVVSPECRVVLGSARCGIVLATWTRTATVTSVDGALQFTGAGFTEAAGWATYGRVTMTSGANAGAVRDVRIHGAGGVVGVWEPWFQPIAVGDSFSITAGCDKRLATCRDRFANVPNFRGFPSVPGTDALIRYPDAR
;
A
#
# COMPACT_ATOMS: atom_id res chain seq x y z
N MET A 1 -29.04 5.58 -25.21
CA MET A 1 -29.81 5.97 -24.01
C MET A 1 -29.47 4.93 -22.97
N SER A 2 -28.70 5.30 -21.95
CA SER A 2 -28.24 4.36 -20.92
C SER A 2 -29.40 4.07 -19.98
N GLU A 3 -29.85 2.82 -19.97
CA GLU A 3 -30.75 2.30 -18.95
C GLU A 3 -29.96 2.17 -17.65
N ALA A 4 -30.42 2.91 -16.64
CA ALA A 4 -29.82 2.95 -15.33
C ALA A 4 -30.73 2.16 -14.38
N THR A 5 -30.21 1.09 -13.79
CA THR A 5 -30.83 0.45 -12.64
C THR A 5 -30.76 1.42 -11.47
N ARG A 6 -31.93 1.87 -10.98
CA ARG A 6 -32.03 2.72 -9.78
C ARG A 6 -32.74 1.95 -8.68
N VAL A 7 -32.04 1.76 -7.56
CA VAL A 7 -32.64 1.37 -6.28
C VAL A 7 -33.21 2.63 -5.65
N THR A 8 -34.53 2.66 -5.38
CA THR A 8 -35.20 3.94 -5.06
C THR A 8 -35.85 4.02 -3.67
N GLN A 9 -35.86 2.98 -2.83
CA GLN A 9 -36.38 3.19 -1.46
C GLN A 9 -36.00 2.14 -0.43
N PHE A 10 -35.76 2.61 0.79
CA PHE A 10 -35.83 1.86 2.04
C PHE A 10 -36.94 2.48 2.87
N ALA A 11 -37.84 1.66 3.42
CA ALA A 11 -38.78 2.09 4.45
C ALA A 11 -38.73 1.07 5.58
N ALA A 12 -38.54 1.55 6.80
CA ALA A 12 -38.67 0.78 8.03
C ALA A 12 -39.72 1.47 8.89
N GLU A 13 -40.65 0.71 9.45
CA GLU A 13 -41.54 1.18 10.50
C GLU A 13 -41.39 0.25 11.69
N GLU A 14 -41.16 0.85 12.86
CA GLU A 14 -41.08 0.17 14.14
C GLU A 14 -42.50 0.06 14.70
N LEU A 15 -42.95 -1.15 15.00
CA LEU A 15 -44.15 -1.37 15.80
C LEU A 15 -43.74 -2.02 17.11
N ASP A 16 -43.58 -1.17 18.12
CA ASP A 16 -43.35 -1.62 19.49
C ASP A 16 -44.67 -2.07 20.13
N ALA A 17 -44.67 -3.27 20.71
CA ALA A 17 -44.97 -3.49 22.13
C ALA A 17 -45.10 -4.99 22.46
N GLY A 18 -43.95 -5.63 22.75
CA GLY A 18 -43.89 -6.87 23.53
C GLY A 18 -43.52 -8.13 22.74
N GLY A 19 -42.24 -8.51 22.85
CA GLY A 19 -41.72 -9.79 22.38
C GLY A 19 -41.06 -9.68 21.00
N GLY A 20 -39.73 -9.75 20.98
CA GLY A 20 -38.92 -9.52 19.79
C GLY A 20 -39.16 -10.56 18.70
N SER A 21 -39.62 -10.08 17.56
CA SER A 21 -39.40 -10.68 16.26
C SER A 21 -39.47 -9.55 15.22
N VAL A 22 -38.50 -9.52 14.30
CA VAL A 22 -38.58 -8.73 13.08
C VAL A 22 -38.46 -9.73 11.94
N ASP A 23 -39.60 -10.13 11.39
CA ASP A 23 -39.63 -10.98 10.20
C ASP A 23 -39.53 -10.13 8.94
N PHE A 24 -38.50 -10.38 8.14
CA PHE A 24 -38.35 -9.84 6.81
C PHE A 24 -38.91 -10.84 5.81
N THR A 25 -40.11 -10.57 5.28
CA THR A 25 -40.66 -11.40 4.20
C THR A 25 -40.88 -10.55 2.96
N GLN A 26 -40.12 -10.89 1.92
CA GLN A 26 -40.36 -10.64 0.49
C GLN A 26 -39.53 -9.53 -0.19
N VAL A 27 -38.84 -9.95 -1.25
CA VAL A 27 -38.29 -9.10 -2.32
C VAL A 27 -39.18 -9.34 -3.54
N ALA A 28 -39.72 -8.28 -4.12
CA ALA A 28 -40.41 -8.36 -5.41
C ALA A 28 -39.60 -7.57 -6.45
N ALA A 29 -39.27 -8.24 -7.56
CA ALA A 29 -38.81 -7.62 -8.78
C ALA A 29 -39.74 -8.05 -9.91
N GLU A 30 -40.12 -7.11 -10.78
CA GLU A 30 -40.88 -7.41 -11.99
C GLU A 30 -40.02 -7.09 -13.21
N GLU A 31 -39.91 -8.05 -14.13
CA GLU A 31 -39.23 -7.90 -15.41
C GLU A 31 -40.17 -7.16 -16.36
N LEU A 32 -39.75 -5.98 -16.84
CA LEU A 32 -40.40 -5.37 -17.99
C LEU A 32 -39.53 -5.64 -19.21
N ASP A 33 -40.06 -6.52 -20.07
CA ASP A 33 -39.71 -6.75 -21.47
C ASP A 33 -38.88 -8.00 -21.81
N GLY A 34 -39.59 -9.14 -21.90
CA GLY A 34 -39.64 -10.08 -23.05
C GLY A 34 -38.34 -10.66 -23.65
N GLY A 35 -37.19 -10.45 -23.04
CA GLY A 35 -35.88 -10.62 -23.65
C GLY A 35 -35.06 -11.82 -23.15
N GLY A 36 -35.67 -12.98 -22.93
CA GLY A 36 -34.98 -14.29 -22.91
C GLY A 36 -33.74 -14.45 -22.03
N GLY A 37 -33.60 -13.69 -20.95
CA GLY A 37 -32.53 -13.84 -19.96
C GLY A 37 -33.10 -14.37 -18.64
N SER A 38 -32.67 -15.55 -18.21
CA SER A 38 -33.01 -16.08 -16.89
C SER A 38 -32.16 -15.37 -15.83
N VAL A 39 -32.80 -14.72 -14.86
CA VAL A 39 -32.14 -14.27 -13.63
C VAL A 39 -32.60 -15.18 -12.51
N ASP A 40 -31.77 -16.15 -12.12
CA ASP A 40 -32.04 -16.99 -10.97
C ASP A 40 -31.62 -16.27 -9.68
N PHE A 41 -32.59 -15.97 -8.83
CA PHE A 41 -32.35 -15.53 -7.46
C PHE A 41 -32.54 -16.72 -6.51
N THR A 42 -31.53 -17.03 -5.69
CA THR A 42 -31.71 -17.92 -4.53
C THR A 42 -31.88 -17.05 -3.29
N GLN A 43 -33.08 -17.04 -2.72
CA GLN A 43 -33.41 -16.31 -1.50
C GLN A 43 -32.64 -16.87 -0.30
N VAL A 44 -32.18 -15.99 0.60
CA VAL A 44 -31.76 -16.35 1.97
C VAL A 44 -32.94 -16.07 2.89
N ALA A 45 -33.56 -17.12 3.41
CA ALA A 45 -34.42 -17.02 4.59
C ALA A 45 -33.60 -17.53 5.78
N ALA A 46 -33.43 -16.69 6.80
CA ALA A 46 -32.95 -17.13 8.10
C ALA A 46 -34.18 -17.25 8.99
N GLU A 47 -34.45 -18.44 9.51
CA GLU A 47 -35.46 -18.69 10.53
C GLU A 47 -34.71 -19.09 11.81
N GLU A 48 -34.97 -18.38 12.91
CA GLU A 48 -34.51 -18.79 14.24
C GLU A 48 -35.49 -19.87 14.75
N LEU A 49 -35.01 -21.11 14.89
CA LEU A 49 -35.78 -22.15 15.58
C LEU A 49 -35.48 -22.04 17.08
N ASP A 50 -36.52 -21.67 17.83
CA ASP A 50 -36.53 -21.57 19.28
C ASP A 50 -35.80 -22.75 19.97
N GLY A 51 -35.02 -22.38 20.99
CA GLY A 51 -34.77 -23.25 22.14
C GLY A 51 -33.59 -24.21 22.02
N GLY A 52 -32.37 -23.67 22.05
CA GLY A 52 -31.19 -24.39 22.53
C GLY A 52 -30.07 -24.53 21.50
N GLY A 53 -29.03 -23.71 21.66
CA GLY A 53 -27.69 -23.93 21.11
C GLY A 53 -27.64 -24.38 19.64
N GLY A 54 -28.00 -23.49 18.71
CA GLY A 54 -27.86 -23.72 17.28
C GLY A 54 -27.03 -22.63 16.61
N SER A 55 -26.07 -23.03 15.77
CA SER A 55 -25.24 -22.17 14.93
C SER A 55 -26.00 -21.65 13.71
N VAL A 56 -25.64 -20.46 13.23
CA VAL A 56 -26.10 -19.92 11.94
C VAL A 56 -24.95 -20.02 10.94
N ASN A 57 -25.18 -20.73 9.83
CA ASN A 57 -24.25 -20.76 8.68
C ASN A 57 -24.79 -19.84 7.59
N VAL A 58 -24.03 -18.81 7.23
CA VAL A 58 -24.28 -18.02 6.02
C VAL A 58 -23.16 -18.31 5.03
N THR A 59 -23.51 -18.89 3.89
CA THR A 59 -22.56 -19.18 2.80
C THR A 59 -22.94 -18.36 1.59
N GLN A 60 -22.11 -17.35 1.28
CA GLN A 60 -21.91 -16.73 -0.03
C GLN A 60 -22.86 -15.60 -0.49
N LEU A 61 -22.24 -14.60 -1.12
CA LEU A 61 -22.85 -13.65 -2.07
C LEU A 61 -22.11 -13.84 -3.40
N VAL A 62 -22.78 -14.26 -4.47
CA VAL A 62 -22.20 -14.29 -5.82
C VAL A 62 -23.00 -13.34 -6.70
N LEU A 63 -22.29 -12.40 -7.32
CA LEU A 63 -22.81 -11.58 -8.41
C LEU A 63 -22.07 -12.04 -9.66
N GLU A 64 -22.73 -12.84 -10.50
CA GLU A 64 -22.22 -13.19 -11.83
C GLU A 64 -22.83 -12.21 -12.84
N VAL A 65 -22.03 -11.30 -13.36
CA VAL A 65 -22.42 -10.42 -14.47
C VAL A 65 -21.96 -11.11 -15.75
N LEU A 66 -22.89 -11.73 -16.47
CA LEU A 66 -22.64 -12.24 -17.81
C LEU A 66 -22.75 -11.10 -18.82
N ALA A 67 -21.65 -10.36 -18.99
CA ALA A 67 -21.42 -9.54 -20.18
C ALA A 67 -19.91 -9.58 -20.50
N GLU A 68 -19.53 -10.36 -21.50
CA GLU A 68 -18.13 -10.67 -21.84
C GLU A 68 -17.34 -9.51 -22.47
N ASP A 69 -17.95 -8.37 -22.75
CA ASP A 69 -17.26 -7.27 -23.43
C ASP A 69 -17.40 -5.99 -22.61
N VAL A 70 -16.36 -5.60 -21.83
CA VAL A 70 -15.90 -4.19 -21.62
C VAL A 70 -14.84 -3.99 -20.51
N PHE A 71 -14.42 -4.96 -19.69
CA PHE A 71 -13.30 -4.75 -18.73
C PHE A 71 -12.38 -5.98 -18.53
N PRO A 72 -11.04 -5.83 -18.58
CA PRO A 72 -10.13 -6.90 -18.16
C PRO A 72 -10.04 -6.92 -16.63
N ALA A 73 -11.03 -7.54 -15.98
CA ALA A 73 -11.02 -7.73 -14.53
C ALA A 73 -10.23 -8.99 -14.15
N ARG A 74 -9.01 -8.80 -13.65
CA ARG A 74 -8.43 -9.75 -12.67
C ARG A 74 -9.17 -9.55 -11.35
N LEU A 75 -10.35 -10.15 -11.21
CA LEU A 75 -10.99 -10.32 -9.92
C LEU A 75 -10.45 -11.59 -9.29
N THR A 76 -9.57 -11.40 -8.32
CA THR A 76 -9.03 -12.44 -7.45
C THR A 76 -10.18 -13.15 -6.75
N GLN A 77 -10.25 -14.49 -6.84
CA GLN A 77 -11.14 -15.29 -6.01
C GLN A 77 -10.92 -14.93 -4.53
N PHE A 78 -11.92 -14.37 -3.87
CA PHE A 78 -11.94 -14.26 -2.42
C PHE A 78 -12.39 -15.60 -1.86
N ARG A 79 -11.44 -16.40 -1.36
CA ARG A 79 -11.73 -17.59 -0.56
C ARG A 79 -11.78 -17.13 0.90
N THR A 80 -12.98 -17.10 1.49
CA THR A 80 -13.15 -16.91 2.93
C THR A 80 -13.04 -18.28 3.59
N GLU A 81 -11.87 -18.62 4.12
CA GLU A 81 -11.69 -19.75 5.05
C GLU A 81 -11.98 -19.24 6.46
N ALA A 82 -13.23 -18.85 6.74
CA ALA A 82 -13.60 -18.30 8.05
C ALA A 82 -13.27 -19.29 9.18
N LEU A 83 -12.56 -18.81 10.21
CA LEU A 83 -12.40 -19.53 11.47
C LEU A 83 -13.80 -19.74 12.05
N VAL A 84 -14.21 -20.99 12.25
CA VAL A 84 -15.45 -21.27 12.96
C VAL A 84 -15.28 -20.74 14.38
N ALA A 85 -15.97 -19.65 14.71
CA ALA A 85 -16.04 -19.10 16.06
C ALA A 85 -16.82 -20.07 16.96
N SER A 86 -16.20 -21.20 17.30
CA SER A 86 -16.73 -22.17 18.25
C SER A 86 -15.71 -22.34 19.37
N SER A 87 -15.60 -21.32 20.24
CA SER A 87 -15.39 -21.48 21.70
C SER A 87 -15.13 -20.16 22.47
N MET A 88 -15.79 -19.04 22.16
CA MET A 88 -15.71 -17.84 23.02
C MET A 88 -16.76 -17.84 24.15
N ALA A 89 -17.50 -18.93 24.32
CA ALA A 89 -18.45 -19.14 25.42
C ALA A 89 -18.08 -20.40 26.21
N GLY A 90 -17.17 -20.27 27.17
CA GLY A 90 -16.81 -21.33 28.12
C GLY A 90 -15.36 -21.23 28.55
N ASP A 91 -15.10 -21.59 29.81
CA ASP A 91 -13.83 -21.59 30.56
C ASP A 91 -12.64 -22.38 29.94
N ALA A 92 -12.67 -22.67 28.63
CA ALA A 92 -11.52 -23.21 27.91
C ALA A 92 -10.55 -22.07 27.58
N ALA A 93 -9.28 -22.21 27.98
CA ALA A 93 -8.22 -21.29 27.59
C ALA A 93 -8.26 -21.05 26.07
N ALA A 94 -8.40 -19.79 25.66
CA ALA A 94 -8.50 -19.44 24.24
C ALA A 94 -7.26 -19.96 23.49
N THR A 95 -7.44 -20.92 22.59
CA THR A 95 -6.37 -21.51 21.77
C THR A 95 -6.08 -20.68 20.52
N THR A 96 -6.52 -19.43 20.48
CA THR A 96 -6.33 -18.53 19.35
C THR A 96 -5.12 -17.61 19.57
N CYS A 97 -4.38 -17.31 18.51
CA CYS A 97 -3.36 -16.25 18.53
C CYS A 97 -3.36 -15.43 17.24
N ASP A 98 -2.81 -14.22 17.33
CA ASP A 98 -2.61 -13.36 16.16
C ASP A 98 -1.29 -13.72 15.46
N LEU A 99 -1.35 -13.98 14.15
CA LEU A 99 -0.22 -14.11 13.27
C LEU A 99 -0.06 -12.85 12.43
N TRP A 100 1.16 -12.33 12.38
CA TRP A 100 1.54 -11.18 11.58
C TRP A 100 2.40 -11.62 10.41
N ARG A 101 2.08 -11.10 9.23
CA ARG A 101 2.90 -11.26 8.02
C ARG A 101 3.20 -9.88 7.46
N ILE A 102 4.47 -9.53 7.34
CA ILE A 102 4.93 -8.25 6.79
C ILE A 102 5.82 -8.53 5.59
N ARG A 103 5.51 -7.91 4.45
CA ARG A 103 6.31 -7.97 3.23
C ARG A 103 6.96 -6.61 2.99
N ARG A 104 8.27 -6.54 3.20
CA ARG A 104 9.11 -5.36 2.95
C ARG A 104 9.21 -5.04 1.47
N ARG A 105 9.65 -3.83 1.15
CA ARG A 105 9.90 -3.38 -0.23
C ARG A 105 10.94 -4.21 -1.00
N ASP A 106 11.90 -4.80 -0.28
CA ASP A 106 12.92 -5.71 -0.84
C ASP A 106 12.40 -7.16 -1.03
N ALA A 107 11.08 -7.37 -0.89
CA ALA A 107 10.38 -8.64 -0.96
C ALA A 107 10.70 -9.63 0.18
N THR A 108 11.49 -9.24 1.18
CA THR A 108 11.66 -10.03 2.40
C THR A 108 10.33 -10.14 3.13
N VAL A 109 9.96 -11.36 3.53
CA VAL A 109 8.72 -11.64 4.28
C VAL A 109 9.08 -12.01 5.71
N LEU A 110 8.61 -11.19 6.64
CA LEU A 110 8.72 -11.40 8.08
C LEU A 110 7.41 -11.98 8.60
N ARG A 111 7.51 -12.92 9.54
CA ARG A 111 6.38 -13.66 10.09
C ARG A 111 6.52 -13.74 11.61
N PHE A 112 5.52 -13.23 12.33
CA PHE A 112 5.52 -13.18 13.79
C PHE A 112 4.24 -13.80 14.34
N ALA A 113 4.34 -14.47 15.48
CA ALA A 113 3.20 -14.97 16.24
C ALA A 113 3.11 -14.19 17.54
N ALA A 114 1.94 -13.64 17.85
CA ALA A 114 1.61 -13.07 19.16
C ALA A 114 1.33 -14.21 20.15
N LEU A 115 2.33 -15.06 20.35
CA LEU A 115 2.33 -16.21 21.22
C LEU A 115 3.75 -16.38 21.78
N ASP A 116 3.88 -17.06 22.91
CA ASP A 116 5.15 -17.36 23.57
C ASP A 116 5.95 -18.50 22.90
N ARG A 117 5.47 -19.04 21.78
CA ARG A 117 6.10 -20.11 21.02
C ARG A 117 5.84 -19.96 19.52
N ASP A 118 6.77 -20.47 18.72
CA ASP A 118 6.64 -20.43 17.26
C ASP A 118 5.40 -21.22 16.81
N VAL A 119 4.71 -20.70 15.80
CA VAL A 119 3.49 -21.28 15.22
C VAL A 119 3.74 -21.65 13.77
N VAL A 120 3.40 -22.88 13.38
CA VAL A 120 3.44 -23.31 11.98
C VAL A 120 2.04 -23.19 11.40
N TYR A 121 1.88 -22.36 10.38
CA TYR A 121 0.61 -22.16 9.68
C TYR A 121 0.84 -22.06 8.17
N GLY A 122 0.04 -22.79 7.38
CA GLY A 122 0.16 -22.77 5.91
C GLY A 122 1.53 -23.23 5.38
N GLY A 123 2.23 -24.08 6.13
CA GLY A 123 3.60 -24.53 5.80
C GLY A 123 4.71 -23.53 6.14
N GLU A 124 4.37 -22.41 6.77
CA GLU A 124 5.29 -21.33 7.12
C GLU A 124 5.45 -21.22 8.63
N VAL A 125 6.64 -20.83 9.09
CA VAL A 125 6.92 -20.63 10.53
C VAL A 125 6.74 -19.15 10.89
N TYR A 126 5.93 -18.90 11.90
CA TYR A 126 5.72 -17.60 12.53
C TYR A 126 6.44 -17.58 13.87
N SER A 127 7.39 -16.65 14.02
CA SER A 127 8.25 -16.62 15.19
C SER A 127 7.58 -15.92 16.39
N ALA A 128 7.74 -16.48 17.59
CA ALA A 128 7.31 -15.90 18.86
C ALA A 128 8.04 -14.59 19.23
N ALA A 129 9.06 -14.19 18.47
CA ALA A 129 9.80 -12.95 18.66
C ALA A 129 8.98 -11.73 18.21
N ALA A 130 7.71 -11.65 18.63
CA ALA A 130 6.76 -10.59 18.27
C ALA A 130 7.31 -9.22 18.70
N PRO A 131 7.54 -8.30 17.74
CA PRO A 131 8.08 -6.98 18.05
C PRO A 131 6.98 -5.91 18.28
N PHE A 132 5.71 -6.29 18.18
CA PHE A 132 4.58 -5.36 18.14
C PHE A 132 3.70 -5.50 19.38
N GLU A 133 3.53 -4.42 20.12
CA GLU A 133 2.41 -4.27 21.06
C GLU A 133 1.38 -3.38 20.37
N ALA A 134 0.27 -3.97 19.91
CA ALA A 134 -0.79 -3.19 19.30
C ALA A 134 -1.47 -2.33 20.37
N THR A 135 -1.33 -1.00 20.28
CA THR A 135 -2.19 -0.07 21.03
C THR A 135 -3.61 -0.12 20.48
N ALA A 136 -4.59 0.33 21.27
CA ALA A 136 -6.02 0.22 20.98
C ALA A 136 -6.36 0.55 19.51
N SER A 137 -7.11 -0.34 18.86
CA SER A 137 -7.52 -0.19 17.46
C SER A 137 -8.92 0.40 17.37
N GLU A 138 -9.09 1.46 16.58
CA GLU A 138 -10.40 1.89 16.13
C GLU A 138 -10.71 1.27 14.75
N SER A 139 -11.90 0.72 14.62
CA SER A 139 -12.47 0.33 13.33
C SER A 139 -13.75 1.13 13.15
N ASN A 140 -13.85 1.86 12.05
CA ASN A 140 -15.03 2.63 11.72
C ASN A 140 -15.67 2.04 10.46
N ARG A 141 -17.00 2.04 10.38
CA ARG A 141 -17.78 1.53 9.23
C ARG A 141 -17.92 2.57 8.10
N THR A 142 -17.01 3.53 8.02
CA THR A 142 -17.02 4.58 7.00
C THR A 142 -15.90 4.36 5.99
N LEU A 143 -15.97 5.02 4.83
CA LEU A 143 -14.89 5.03 3.83
C LEU A 143 -13.67 5.86 4.28
N ALA A 144 -13.70 6.47 5.46
CA ALA A 144 -12.52 7.08 6.03
C ALA A 144 -11.51 5.97 6.33
N ALA A 145 -10.28 6.13 5.85
CA ALA A 145 -9.20 5.19 6.15
C ALA A 145 -9.14 4.97 7.67
N GLY A 146 -9.30 3.71 8.10
CA GLY A 146 -9.08 3.32 9.47
C GLY A 146 -7.61 3.56 9.80
N GLN A 147 -7.36 4.49 10.70
CA GLN A 147 -6.00 4.80 11.17
C GLN A 147 -5.75 4.01 12.44
N MET A 148 -4.66 3.26 12.45
CA MET A 148 -4.17 2.61 13.66
C MET A 148 -2.70 2.95 13.81
N GLU A 149 -2.33 3.55 14.93
CA GLU A 149 -0.93 3.63 15.29
C GLU A 149 -0.53 2.32 15.96
N VAL A 150 0.55 1.70 15.46
CA VAL A 150 1.18 0.58 16.14
C VAL A 150 2.56 1.04 16.59
N ALA A 151 2.78 0.99 17.90
CA ALA A 151 4.08 1.18 18.51
C ALA A 151 4.74 -0.20 18.68
N GLY A 152 6.01 -0.29 18.29
CA GLY A 152 6.82 -1.49 18.47
C GLY A 152 8.12 -1.17 19.17
N ILE A 153 8.64 -2.12 19.93
CA ILE A 153 9.95 -1.97 20.58
C ILE A 153 11.03 -2.34 19.56
N LEU A 154 12.12 -1.55 19.49
CA LEU A 154 13.29 -1.81 18.63
C LEU A 154 14.13 -3.04 19.06
N SER A 155 13.55 -3.98 19.81
CA SER A 155 14.30 -5.01 20.54
C SER A 155 14.26 -6.40 19.91
N SER A 156 13.48 -6.62 18.84
CA SER A 156 13.52 -7.93 18.17
C SER A 156 14.70 -8.00 17.20
N PRO A 157 15.57 -9.03 17.26
CA PRO A 157 16.60 -9.29 16.25
C PRO A 157 16.04 -9.41 14.84
N ALA A 158 14.73 -9.66 14.70
CA ALA A 158 14.03 -9.78 13.43
C ALA A 158 13.68 -8.43 12.78
N LEU A 159 13.70 -7.33 13.53
CA LEU A 159 13.53 -5.97 13.02
C LEU A 159 14.81 -5.16 13.26
N SER A 160 15.71 -5.13 12.29
CA SER A 160 16.91 -4.32 12.46
C SER A 160 16.58 -2.83 12.40
N ALA A 161 17.10 -2.06 13.37
CA ALA A 161 16.99 -0.59 13.36
C ALA A 161 17.57 0.01 12.07
N ALA A 162 18.62 -0.61 11.52
CA ALA A 162 19.20 -0.21 10.24
C ALA A 162 18.20 -0.35 9.07
N ASP A 163 17.43 -1.44 9.00
CA ASP A 163 16.43 -1.64 7.96
C ASP A 163 15.23 -0.70 8.08
N LEU A 164 14.78 -0.44 9.32
CA LEU A 164 13.72 0.53 9.62
C LEU A 164 14.14 1.92 9.16
N LEU A 165 15.35 2.35 9.54
CA LEU A 165 15.90 3.63 9.12
C LEU A 165 16.12 3.67 7.59
N ASN A 166 16.57 2.59 6.96
CA ASN A 166 16.72 2.54 5.50
C ASN A 166 15.38 2.58 4.72
N GLY A 167 14.24 2.70 5.41
CA GLY A 167 12.92 2.87 4.80
C GLY A 167 12.39 1.60 4.14
N LEU A 168 12.92 0.42 4.51
CA LEU A 168 12.53 -0.87 3.91
C LEU A 168 11.12 -1.32 4.34
N TYR A 169 10.62 -0.72 5.41
CA TYR A 169 9.28 -0.92 5.95
C TYR A 169 8.28 0.17 5.51
N ASP A 170 8.74 1.27 4.92
CA ASP A 170 7.84 2.29 4.40
C ASP A 170 7.02 1.70 3.25
N ASP A 171 5.69 1.84 3.29
CA ASP A 171 4.76 1.28 2.29
C ASP A 171 4.85 -0.26 2.15
N ALA A 172 5.36 -0.95 3.18
CA ALA A 172 5.36 -2.40 3.25
C ALA A 172 3.94 -2.93 3.45
N ASP A 173 3.63 -4.09 2.87
CA ASP A 173 2.34 -4.74 3.07
C ASP A 173 2.34 -5.46 4.43
N TYR A 174 1.24 -5.36 5.18
CA TYR A 174 1.03 -6.14 6.41
C TYR A 174 -0.30 -6.89 6.35
N THR A 175 -0.34 -8.02 7.06
CA THR A 175 -1.56 -8.80 7.29
C THR A 175 -1.54 -9.35 8.70
N VAL A 176 -2.66 -9.19 9.42
CA VAL A 176 -2.90 -9.75 10.75
C VAL A 176 -4.01 -10.78 10.62
N MET A 177 -3.71 -12.00 11.07
CA MET A 177 -4.58 -13.16 10.98
C MET A 177 -4.83 -13.72 12.38
N LEU A 178 -6.07 -14.10 12.68
CA LEU A 178 -6.38 -14.93 13.84
C LEU A 178 -6.36 -16.40 13.41
N VAL A 179 -5.63 -17.23 14.13
CA VAL A 179 -5.62 -18.68 13.93
C VAL A 179 -5.81 -19.40 15.27
N ASP A 180 -6.34 -20.62 15.22
CA ASP A 180 -6.27 -21.55 16.34
C ASP A 180 -4.88 -22.21 16.30
N TRP A 181 -4.01 -21.88 17.26
CA TRP A 181 -2.65 -22.44 17.30
C TRP A 181 -2.63 -23.90 17.74
N ALA A 182 -3.69 -24.38 18.40
CA ALA A 182 -3.81 -25.78 18.82
C ALA A 182 -4.32 -26.65 17.67
N ASP A 183 -5.16 -26.09 16.80
CA ASP A 183 -5.62 -26.72 15.57
C ASP A 183 -5.57 -25.75 14.37
N PRO A 184 -4.38 -25.57 13.75
CA PRO A 184 -4.19 -24.66 12.61
C PRO A 184 -5.06 -25.00 11.38
N GLY A 185 -5.70 -26.17 11.34
CA GLY A 185 -6.60 -26.60 10.27
C GLY A 185 -8.02 -26.04 10.37
N ARG A 186 -8.38 -25.37 11.48
CA ARG A 186 -9.73 -24.79 11.71
C ARG A 186 -10.08 -23.57 10.83
N GLY A 187 -9.15 -23.11 10.01
CA GLY A 187 -9.30 -21.94 9.16
C GLY A 187 -8.50 -20.76 9.66
N VAL A 188 -8.74 -19.59 9.05
CA VAL A 188 -8.03 -18.36 9.38
C VAL A 188 -8.96 -17.17 9.20
N GLU A 189 -9.01 -16.29 10.19
CA GLU A 189 -9.69 -15.01 10.05
C GLU A 189 -8.67 -13.91 9.77
N VAL A 190 -8.75 -13.26 8.61
CA VAL A 190 -7.94 -12.06 8.36
C VAL A 190 -8.57 -10.90 9.11
N LYS A 191 -8.03 -10.60 10.30
CA LYS A 191 -8.46 -9.45 11.11
C LYS A 191 -8.20 -8.12 10.41
N ARG A 192 -7.07 -8.02 9.70
CA ARG A 192 -6.66 -6.79 9.01
C ARG A 192 -5.63 -7.05 7.93
N ALA A 193 -5.67 -6.25 6.88
CA ALA A 193 -4.61 -6.14 5.89
C ALA A 193 -4.49 -4.67 5.45
N GLY A 194 -3.30 -4.30 5.01
CA GLY A 194 -3.06 -2.95 4.52
C GLY A 194 -1.57 -2.65 4.39
N ARG A 195 -1.22 -1.38 4.58
CA ARG A 195 0.15 -0.89 4.40
C ARG A 195 0.68 -0.14 5.61
N ILE A 196 1.97 -0.35 5.85
CA ILE A 196 2.73 0.42 6.83
C ILE A 196 3.03 1.80 6.22
N GLY A 197 2.73 2.87 6.96
CA GLY A 197 3.11 4.22 6.61
C GLY A 197 4.58 4.50 6.85
N THR A 198 4.90 5.77 7.06
CA THR A 198 6.26 6.16 7.43
C THR A 198 6.59 5.66 8.82
N VAL A 199 7.69 4.93 8.94
CA VAL A 199 8.18 4.48 10.24
C VAL A 199 8.98 5.61 10.89
N LYS A 200 8.61 5.97 12.13
CA LYS A 200 9.35 6.92 12.96
C LYS A 200 10.19 6.12 13.95
N ALA A 201 11.51 6.23 13.86
CA ALA A 201 12.43 5.62 14.82
C ALA A 201 12.76 6.61 15.95
N GLY A 202 12.53 6.21 17.20
CA GLY A 202 13.09 6.83 18.41
C GLY A 202 14.33 6.07 18.90
N GLU A 203 14.84 6.44 20.08
CA GLU A 203 16.08 5.82 20.61
C GLU A 203 15.89 4.34 21.02
N THR A 204 14.72 3.95 21.51
CA THR A 204 14.42 2.60 22.04
C THR A 204 13.17 1.95 21.46
N GLN A 205 12.36 2.72 20.73
CA GLN A 205 11.10 2.28 20.12
C GLN A 205 10.95 2.85 18.72
N PHE A 206 10.19 2.18 17.87
CA PHE A 206 9.68 2.75 16.63
C PHE A 206 8.17 2.85 16.71
N SER A 207 7.60 3.86 16.07
CA SER A 207 6.17 3.90 15.79
C SER A 207 5.95 3.84 14.28
N ALA A 208 4.94 3.10 13.89
CA ALA A 208 4.51 3.02 12.52
C ALA A 208 3.00 3.18 12.46
N GLU A 209 2.54 4.08 11.62
CA GLU A 209 1.12 4.20 11.32
C GLU A 209 0.75 3.07 10.37
N LEU A 210 -0.25 2.27 10.72
CA LEU A 210 -0.82 1.24 9.87
C LEU A 210 -2.09 1.77 9.23
N PHE A 211 -2.16 1.62 7.92
CA PHE A 211 -3.30 2.03 7.11
C PHE A 211 -3.97 0.79 6.55
N ASP A 212 -5.29 0.78 6.59
CA ASP A 212 -6.07 -0.19 5.84
C ASP A 212 -5.95 0.06 4.31
N ASP A 213 -6.45 -0.90 3.54
CA ASP A 213 -6.49 -0.77 2.08
C ASP A 213 -7.37 0.39 1.59
N ALA A 214 -8.27 0.93 2.43
CA ALA A 214 -9.12 2.06 2.08
C ALA A 214 -8.32 3.35 1.87
N ARG A 215 -7.12 3.49 2.46
CA ARG A 215 -6.19 4.59 2.13
C ARG A 215 -5.87 4.70 0.64
N ARG A 216 -5.99 3.62 -0.14
CA ARG A 216 -5.82 3.68 -1.60
C ARG A 216 -6.90 4.53 -2.27
N LEU A 217 -8.10 4.60 -1.69
CA LEU A 217 -9.21 5.40 -2.20
C LEU A 217 -8.99 6.91 -2.02
N ASP A 218 -8.14 7.31 -1.08
CA ASP A 218 -7.72 8.71 -0.91
C ASP A 218 -6.71 9.18 -1.96
N THR A 219 -6.27 8.28 -2.85
CA THR A 219 -5.36 8.67 -3.93
C THR A 219 -6.12 9.52 -4.94
N PRO A 220 -5.66 10.75 -5.26
CA PRO A 220 -6.31 11.58 -6.26
C PRO A 220 -6.35 10.85 -7.61
N VAL A 221 -7.56 10.63 -8.12
CA VAL A 221 -7.80 9.93 -9.39
C VAL A 221 -7.47 10.83 -10.59
N LEU A 222 -7.52 12.15 -10.41
CA LEU A 222 -7.25 13.13 -11.45
C LEU A 222 -5.82 13.65 -11.39
N ASP A 223 -5.20 13.72 -12.57
CA ASP A 223 -3.89 14.34 -12.75
C ASP A 223 -4.01 15.87 -12.59
N VAL A 224 -3.07 16.49 -11.87
CA VAL A 224 -2.94 17.95 -11.83
C VAL A 224 -2.46 18.47 -13.18
N VAL A 225 -3.09 19.55 -13.65
CA VAL A 225 -2.66 20.27 -14.86
C VAL A 225 -1.57 21.27 -14.48
N SER A 226 -0.31 20.98 -14.82
CA SER A 226 0.82 21.89 -14.61
C SER A 226 1.79 21.90 -15.81
N PRO A 227 2.65 22.93 -15.94
CA PRO A 227 3.67 23.00 -16.99
C PRO A 227 4.70 21.87 -16.96
N GLU A 228 5.03 21.38 -15.77
CA GLU A 228 6.03 20.34 -15.54
C GLU A 228 5.53 18.94 -15.90
N CYS A 229 6.46 18.07 -16.27
CA CYS A 229 6.20 16.66 -16.47
C CYS A 229 5.84 15.98 -15.14
N ARG A 230 4.64 15.42 -15.04
CA ARG A 230 4.20 14.71 -13.82
C ARG A 230 4.71 13.28 -13.67
N VAL A 231 5.39 12.73 -14.67
CA VAL A 231 5.85 11.33 -14.64
C VAL A 231 7.27 11.18 -14.13
N VAL A 232 7.52 10.09 -13.42
CA VAL A 232 8.86 9.69 -12.97
C VAL A 232 9.69 9.23 -14.18
N LEU A 233 10.95 9.65 -14.24
CA LEU A 233 11.88 9.24 -15.29
C LEU A 233 12.01 7.71 -15.26
N GLY A 234 11.85 7.06 -16.40
CA GLY A 234 11.94 5.60 -16.50
C GLY A 234 10.69 4.82 -16.09
N SER A 235 9.63 5.50 -15.64
CA SER A 235 8.33 4.85 -15.46
C SER A 235 7.71 4.41 -16.79
N ALA A 236 6.73 3.49 -16.75
CA ALA A 236 6.01 3.05 -17.94
C ALA A 236 5.37 4.21 -18.73
N ARG A 237 4.84 5.23 -18.04
CA ARG A 237 4.28 6.44 -18.69
C ARG A 237 5.35 7.33 -19.35
N CYS A 238 6.59 7.26 -18.86
CA CYS A 238 7.74 7.98 -19.44
C CYS A 238 8.38 7.19 -20.59
N GLY A 239 8.52 5.87 -20.47
CA GLY A 239 9.06 5.00 -21.52
C GLY A 239 10.58 5.05 -21.71
N ILE A 240 11.32 5.91 -20.98
CA ILE A 240 12.78 5.91 -21.02
C ILE A 240 13.32 4.62 -20.40
N VAL A 241 14.25 3.95 -21.08
CA VAL A 241 14.95 2.80 -20.51
C VAL A 241 16.00 3.30 -19.51
N LEU A 242 15.66 3.23 -18.22
CA LEU A 242 16.48 3.84 -17.15
C LEU A 242 17.90 3.25 -17.08
N ALA A 243 18.08 1.98 -17.42
CA ALA A 243 19.39 1.32 -17.43
C ALA A 243 20.43 2.04 -18.31
N THR A 244 20.03 2.62 -19.45
CA THR A 244 20.92 3.41 -20.32
C THR A 244 21.37 4.73 -19.67
N TRP A 245 20.58 5.21 -18.71
CA TRP A 245 20.75 6.47 -17.98
C TRP A 245 21.23 6.27 -16.55
N THR A 246 21.70 5.07 -16.22
CA THR A 246 22.31 4.75 -14.92
C THR A 246 23.82 4.61 -15.09
N ARG A 247 24.58 5.10 -14.11
CA ARG A 247 26.02 4.89 -13.99
C ARG A 247 26.35 4.29 -12.66
N THR A 248 27.39 3.47 -12.62
CA THR A 248 27.93 2.87 -11.41
C THR A 248 29.26 3.51 -11.09
N ALA A 249 29.52 3.72 -9.80
CA ALA A 249 30.68 4.44 -9.33
C ALA A 249 31.04 4.01 -7.91
N THR A 250 32.22 4.42 -7.45
CA THR A 250 32.73 4.10 -6.12
C THR A 250 33.03 5.38 -5.36
N VAL A 251 32.66 5.41 -4.07
CA VAL A 251 32.90 6.54 -3.18
C VAL A 251 34.40 6.70 -2.91
N THR A 252 34.93 7.90 -3.11
CA THR A 252 36.35 8.24 -2.91
C THR A 252 36.58 9.18 -1.74
N SER A 253 35.60 10.02 -1.40
CA SER A 253 35.61 10.84 -0.20
C SER A 253 34.20 11.07 0.31
N VAL A 254 34.06 11.28 1.61
CA VAL A 254 32.78 11.53 2.28
C VAL A 254 32.86 12.84 3.05
N ASP A 255 31.84 13.66 2.91
CA ASP A 255 31.73 14.97 3.55
C ASP A 255 30.38 15.06 4.29
N GLY A 256 30.39 14.54 5.52
CA GLY A 256 29.19 14.41 6.34
C GLY A 256 28.14 13.42 5.78
N ALA A 257 26.91 13.55 6.26
CA ALA A 257 25.82 12.63 5.92
C ALA A 257 25.04 13.02 4.66
N LEU A 258 25.35 14.16 4.03
CA LEU A 258 24.59 14.72 2.89
C LEU A 258 25.39 14.79 1.59
N GLN A 259 26.70 14.52 1.65
CA GLN A 259 27.58 14.71 0.52
C GLN A 259 28.72 13.68 0.52
N PHE A 260 29.04 13.19 -0.67
CA PHE A 260 30.22 12.38 -0.91
C PHE A 260 30.70 12.61 -2.34
N THR A 261 31.92 12.19 -2.64
CA THR A 261 32.49 12.25 -3.99
C THR A 261 32.64 10.83 -4.52
N GLY A 262 32.22 10.60 -5.76
CA GLY A 262 32.40 9.33 -6.45
C GLY A 262 33.39 9.44 -7.60
N ALA A 263 34.08 8.34 -7.91
CA ALA A 263 34.90 8.18 -9.11
C ALA A 263 34.35 7.06 -10.00
N GLY A 264 34.77 7.06 -11.26
CA GLY A 264 34.40 6.03 -12.24
C GLY A 264 33.26 6.41 -13.19
N PHE A 265 32.80 7.66 -13.15
CA PHE A 265 31.81 8.19 -14.11
C PHE A 265 32.36 9.46 -14.78
N THR A 266 31.90 9.75 -16.00
CA THR A 266 32.50 10.73 -16.93
C THR A 266 31.59 11.92 -17.24
N GLU A 267 30.39 11.89 -16.66
CA GLU A 267 29.32 12.83 -16.91
C GLU A 267 29.65 14.21 -16.35
N ALA A 268 29.24 15.25 -17.10
CA ALA A 268 29.45 16.62 -16.69
C ALA A 268 28.69 16.97 -15.39
N ALA A 269 29.14 18.03 -14.73
CA ALA A 269 28.42 18.63 -13.62
C ALA A 269 26.96 18.93 -14.02
N GLY A 270 26.03 18.66 -13.12
CA GLY A 270 24.59 18.81 -13.35
C GLY A 270 23.91 17.58 -13.95
N TRP A 271 24.66 16.61 -14.50
CA TRP A 271 24.05 15.46 -15.16
C TRP A 271 23.10 14.66 -14.23
N ALA A 272 23.51 14.33 -13.01
CA ALA A 272 22.66 13.60 -12.07
C ALA A 272 21.79 14.48 -11.15
N THR A 273 21.81 15.82 -11.30
CA THR A 273 21.00 16.72 -10.46
C THR A 273 19.49 16.46 -10.67
N TYR A 274 18.73 16.26 -9.60
CA TYR A 274 17.34 15.75 -9.63
C TYR A 274 17.20 14.30 -10.14
N GLY A 275 18.30 13.56 -10.09
CA GLY A 275 18.33 12.12 -10.31
C GLY A 275 18.20 11.37 -8.98
N ARG A 276 18.57 10.10 -9.00
CA ARG A 276 18.51 9.23 -7.84
C ARG A 276 19.82 8.48 -7.68
N VAL A 277 20.28 8.36 -6.45
CA VAL A 277 21.43 7.55 -6.09
C VAL A 277 20.98 6.37 -5.23
N THR A 278 21.48 5.18 -5.56
CA THR A 278 21.22 3.93 -4.85
C THR A 278 22.54 3.31 -4.45
N MET A 279 22.76 3.12 -3.15
CA MET A 279 23.96 2.42 -2.67
C MET A 279 23.83 0.93 -2.97
N THR A 280 24.87 0.34 -3.57
CA THR A 280 24.89 -1.08 -3.97
C THR A 280 25.78 -1.93 -3.07
N SER A 281 26.50 -1.32 -2.14
CA SER A 281 27.29 -1.97 -1.09
C SER A 281 27.33 -1.12 0.18
N GLY A 282 28.07 -1.59 1.18
CA GLY A 282 28.28 -0.86 2.44
C GLY A 282 27.10 -0.95 3.40
N ALA A 283 27.15 -0.17 4.48
CA ALA A 283 26.12 -0.16 5.52
C ALA A 283 24.76 0.38 5.04
N ASN A 284 24.75 1.11 3.92
CA ASN A 284 23.56 1.66 3.29
C ASN A 284 23.12 0.83 2.07
N ALA A 285 23.58 -0.41 1.88
CA ALA A 285 23.24 -1.21 0.69
C ALA A 285 21.72 -1.30 0.48
N GLY A 286 21.26 -0.95 -0.72
CA GLY A 286 19.84 -0.89 -1.09
C GLY A 286 19.15 0.44 -0.77
N ALA A 287 19.75 1.31 0.04
CA ALA A 287 19.16 2.61 0.36
C ALA A 287 19.26 3.58 -0.83
N VAL A 288 18.22 4.40 -0.95
CA VAL A 288 17.98 5.30 -2.08
C VAL A 288 17.85 6.73 -1.59
N ARG A 289 18.44 7.69 -2.33
CA ARG A 289 18.29 9.13 -2.09
C ARG A 289 18.10 9.90 -3.38
N ASP A 290 17.33 10.97 -3.32
CA ASP A 290 17.21 11.90 -4.43
C ASP A 290 18.40 12.88 -4.42
N VAL A 291 18.99 13.05 -5.59
CA VAL A 291 20.21 13.84 -5.79
C VAL A 291 19.83 15.31 -5.85
N ARG A 292 20.29 16.09 -4.87
CA ARG A 292 20.15 17.54 -4.82
C ARG A 292 21.07 18.23 -5.81
N ILE A 293 22.31 17.77 -5.92
CA ILE A 293 23.31 18.36 -6.81
C ILE A 293 24.33 17.32 -7.25
N HIS A 294 24.69 17.39 -8.53
CA HIS A 294 25.83 16.71 -9.11
C HIS A 294 26.90 17.75 -9.49
N GLY A 295 27.97 17.85 -8.71
CA GLY A 295 29.03 18.84 -8.88
C GLY A 295 30.15 18.38 -9.83
N ALA A 296 31.08 19.29 -10.12
CA ALA A 296 32.32 18.94 -10.82
C ALA A 296 33.17 18.00 -9.95
N GLY A 297 34.02 17.19 -10.58
CA GLY A 297 34.88 16.22 -9.87
C GLY A 297 34.12 15.04 -9.24
N GLY A 298 32.84 14.90 -9.55
CA GLY A 298 32.01 13.77 -9.13
C GLY A 298 31.35 13.91 -7.76
N VAL A 299 31.19 15.15 -7.28
CA VAL A 299 30.49 15.44 -6.02
C VAL A 299 29.01 15.12 -6.16
N VAL A 300 28.47 14.33 -5.24
CA VAL A 300 27.05 13.98 -5.15
C VAL A 300 26.52 14.50 -3.82
N GLY A 301 25.62 15.47 -3.89
CA GLY A 301 24.86 15.95 -2.73
C GLY A 301 23.42 15.44 -2.79
N VAL A 302 22.89 14.99 -1.66
CA VAL A 302 21.51 14.47 -1.52
C VAL A 302 20.64 15.46 -0.73
N TRP A 303 19.32 15.31 -0.84
CA TRP A 303 18.35 16.12 -0.07
C TRP A 303 18.20 15.66 1.37
N GLU A 304 18.18 14.35 1.58
CA GLU A 304 17.98 13.72 2.88
C GLU A 304 19.27 13.03 3.31
N PRO A 305 19.64 13.12 4.60
CA PRO A 305 20.86 12.51 5.09
C PRO A 305 20.81 10.98 4.96
N TRP A 306 21.99 10.37 4.82
CA TRP A 306 22.14 8.93 4.96
C TRP A 306 22.01 8.55 6.43
N PHE A 307 21.30 7.45 6.71
CA PHE A 307 21.07 7.00 8.10
C PHE A 307 22.30 6.33 8.69
N GLN A 308 23.06 5.58 7.88
CA GLN A 308 24.34 5.01 8.26
C GLN A 308 25.49 5.80 7.61
N PRO A 309 26.67 5.86 8.22
CA PRO A 309 27.83 6.49 7.61
C PRO A 309 28.20 5.80 6.29
N ILE A 310 28.52 6.60 5.27
CA ILE A 310 29.10 6.10 4.02
C ILE A 310 30.60 5.89 4.24
N ALA A 311 31.15 4.80 3.72
CA ALA A 311 32.58 4.54 3.73
C ALA A 311 33.21 4.78 2.34
N VAL A 312 34.47 5.19 2.33
CA VAL A 312 35.27 5.19 1.11
C VAL A 312 35.43 3.75 0.62
N GLY A 313 35.22 3.53 -0.69
CA GLY A 313 35.18 2.20 -1.29
C GLY A 313 33.77 1.63 -1.48
N ASP A 314 32.74 2.24 -0.89
CA ASP A 314 31.35 1.85 -1.14
C ASP A 314 30.98 2.07 -2.62
N SER A 315 30.27 1.11 -3.19
CA SER A 315 29.77 1.17 -4.56
C SER A 315 28.34 1.69 -4.58
N PHE A 316 28.02 2.50 -5.59
CA PHE A 316 26.69 3.03 -5.80
C PHE A 316 26.34 3.11 -7.28
N SER A 317 25.05 3.21 -7.55
CA SER A 317 24.51 3.54 -8.87
C SER A 317 23.78 4.88 -8.81
N ILE A 318 23.91 5.69 -9.86
CA ILE A 318 23.32 7.02 -9.96
C ILE A 318 22.63 7.18 -11.31
N THR A 319 21.42 7.71 -11.29
CA THR A 319 20.62 7.93 -12.51
C THR A 319 20.72 9.37 -12.97
N ALA A 320 20.53 9.56 -14.28
CA ALA A 320 20.36 10.87 -14.88
C ALA A 320 19.25 11.68 -14.19
N GLY A 321 19.49 12.98 -14.06
CA GLY A 321 18.54 13.94 -13.53
C GLY A 321 17.41 14.30 -14.49
N CYS A 322 16.20 14.47 -13.98
CA CYS A 322 15.05 14.97 -14.73
C CYS A 322 14.38 16.10 -13.96
N ASP A 323 14.59 17.33 -14.41
CA ASP A 323 14.00 18.57 -13.87
C ASP A 323 12.53 18.76 -14.25
N LYS A 324 11.92 17.76 -14.90
CA LYS A 324 10.53 17.74 -15.39
C LYS A 324 10.21 18.79 -16.46
N ARG A 325 11.19 19.49 -17.04
CA ARG A 325 10.94 20.50 -18.07
C ARG A 325 10.89 19.91 -19.47
N LEU A 326 10.07 20.51 -20.34
CA LEU A 326 9.98 20.09 -21.74
C LEU A 326 11.33 20.19 -22.46
N ALA A 327 12.09 21.27 -22.22
CA ALA A 327 13.40 21.48 -22.84
C ALA A 327 14.34 20.31 -22.55
N THR A 328 14.49 19.92 -21.29
CA THR A 328 15.30 18.77 -20.88
C THR A 328 14.76 17.47 -21.48
N CYS A 329 13.44 17.27 -21.48
CA CYS A 329 12.82 16.09 -22.09
C CYS A 329 13.10 15.97 -23.59
N ARG A 330 13.12 17.09 -24.33
CA ARG A 330 13.44 17.17 -25.76
C ARG A 330 14.93 17.01 -26.02
N ASP A 331 15.75 17.83 -25.36
CA ASP A 331 17.16 18.01 -25.73
C ASP A 331 18.05 16.91 -25.16
N ARG A 332 17.74 16.42 -23.96
CA ARG A 332 18.53 15.38 -23.30
C ARG A 332 18.00 13.99 -23.59
N PHE A 333 16.68 13.80 -23.48
CA PHE A 333 16.06 12.47 -23.54
C PHE A 333 15.37 12.16 -24.87
N ALA A 334 15.20 13.14 -25.77
CA ALA A 334 14.48 13.00 -27.03
C ALA A 334 13.09 12.34 -26.88
N ASN A 335 12.36 12.65 -25.80
CA ASN A 335 11.17 11.90 -25.37
C ASN A 335 9.90 12.76 -25.23
N VAL A 336 9.77 13.77 -26.09
CA VAL A 336 8.59 14.65 -26.12
C VAL A 336 7.25 13.91 -26.26
N PRO A 337 7.11 12.82 -27.06
CA PRO A 337 5.83 12.09 -27.18
C PRO A 337 5.30 11.53 -25.86
N ASN A 338 6.18 11.23 -24.90
CA ASN A 338 5.83 10.72 -23.58
C ASN A 338 5.85 11.81 -22.49
N PHE A 339 6.00 13.08 -22.86
CA PHE A 339 5.87 14.19 -21.94
C PHE A 339 4.43 14.26 -21.43
N ARG A 340 4.27 14.38 -20.10
CA ARG A 340 2.97 14.45 -19.41
C ARG A 340 2.82 15.74 -18.61
N GLY A 341 3.38 16.83 -19.12
CA GLY A 341 3.13 18.18 -18.64
C GLY A 341 2.39 19.01 -19.69
N PHE A 342 1.94 20.19 -19.31
CA PHE A 342 1.19 21.11 -20.16
C PHE A 342 1.93 22.45 -20.23
N PRO A 343 3.00 22.55 -21.04
CA PRO A 343 3.97 23.66 -20.99
C PRO A 343 3.37 25.01 -21.38
N SER A 344 2.21 25.00 -22.06
CA SER A 344 1.49 26.17 -22.51
C SER A 344 0.39 26.61 -21.55
N VAL A 345 0.20 25.93 -20.41
CA VAL A 345 -0.80 26.34 -19.42
C VAL A 345 -0.41 27.72 -18.87
N PRO A 346 -1.28 28.72 -19.00
CA PRO A 346 -1.00 30.05 -18.49
C PRO A 346 -0.90 30.00 -16.95
N GLY A 347 0.12 30.64 -16.39
CA GLY A 347 0.20 30.85 -14.95
C GLY A 347 -0.88 31.81 -14.45
N THR A 348 -1.04 31.92 -13.13
CA THR A 348 -2.06 32.76 -12.50
C THR A 348 -1.97 34.23 -12.94
N ASP A 349 -0.77 34.73 -13.23
CA ASP A 349 -0.55 36.09 -13.74
C ASP A 349 -1.23 36.35 -15.08
N ALA A 350 -1.33 35.33 -15.95
CA ALA A 350 -2.02 35.46 -17.23
C ALA A 350 -3.53 35.61 -17.06
N LEU A 351 -4.11 35.15 -15.95
CA LEU A 351 -5.53 35.33 -15.64
C LEU A 351 -5.87 36.78 -15.25
N ILE A 352 -4.88 37.53 -14.74
CA ILE A 352 -5.06 38.92 -14.28
C ILE A 352 -4.62 39.91 -15.36
N ARG A 353 -3.96 39.45 -16.43
CA ARG A 353 -3.62 40.30 -17.58
C ARG A 353 -4.89 40.73 -18.29
N TYR A 354 -5.14 42.04 -18.26
CA TYR A 354 -6.05 42.67 -19.20
C TYR A 354 -5.29 42.96 -20.52
N PRO A 355 -6.00 43.04 -21.66
CA PRO A 355 -5.40 43.48 -22.91
C PRO A 355 -4.92 44.92 -22.74
N ASP A 356 -3.60 45.14 -22.74
CA ASP A 356 -3.02 46.48 -22.87
C ASP A 356 -2.83 46.78 -24.36
N ALA A 357 -3.32 47.94 -24.80
CA ALA A 357 -3.22 48.38 -26.18
C ALA A 357 -1.82 48.97 -26.42
N ARG A 358 -0.84 48.09 -26.66
CA ARG A 358 0.49 48.49 -27.15
C ARG A 358 0.92 47.67 -28.35
#